data_AF-A0A1Y4BKQ3-F1
#
_entry.id   AF-A0A1Y4BKQ3-F1
#
_cell.length_a   1.000
_cell.length_b   1.000
_cell.length_c   1.000
_cell.angle_alpha   90.00
_cell.angle_beta   90.00
_cell.angle_gamma   90.00
#
_symmetry.space_group_name_H-M   'P 1'
#
loop_
_entity.id
_entity.type
_entity.pdbx_description
1 polymer ?
#
loop_
_entity_poly.entity_id
_entity_poly.type
_entity_poly.pdbx_seq_one_letter_code
_entity_poly.pdbx_strand_id
1 'polypeptide(L)'
;SDKGWGRFGKEQICRLKIRRMKEELAKDLVVRPWCISQVVKAHEDCPELQAVLDEYHKPVVIQDQVLGELTLDKDYDTFEGEIQWCGKDVSLSLEVNAESKPSWTRARSAAKKLLADCDTWDKAMRELAAKNLTELANNWLSQDEENPRDPETDPITEGELARRISMTSLSVTSGGSFTAWFDCDEIFTDHAVTVYGSLKKGLKTANIEG
;
A
#
# COMPACT_ATOMS: atom_id res chain seq x y z
N SER A 1 -2.30 -21.15 -17.89
CA SER A 1 -2.35 -22.03 -19.06
C SER A 1 -3.15 -21.36 -20.15
N ASP A 2 -2.91 -21.71 -21.42
CA ASP A 2 -3.63 -21.16 -22.59
C ASP A 2 -5.14 -21.49 -22.59
N LYS A 3 -5.55 -22.41 -21.71
CA LYS A 3 -6.96 -22.77 -21.47
C LYS A 3 -7.59 -22.01 -20.28
N GLY A 4 -6.79 -21.28 -19.50
CA GLY A 4 -7.21 -20.52 -18.32
C GLY A 4 -7.21 -19.00 -18.56
N TRP A 5 -7.11 -18.22 -17.48
CA TRP A 5 -7.13 -16.74 -17.54
C TRP A 5 -5.94 -16.12 -18.28
N GLY A 6 -4.79 -16.81 -18.33
CA GLY A 6 -3.58 -16.32 -19.02
C GLY A 6 -3.69 -16.20 -20.55
N ARG A 7 -4.86 -16.45 -21.15
CA ARG A 7 -5.14 -16.20 -22.57
C ARG A 7 -5.63 -14.78 -22.87
N PHE A 8 -5.84 -13.96 -21.83
CA PHE A 8 -6.28 -12.56 -21.97
C PHE A 8 -5.15 -11.62 -21.57
N GLY A 9 -4.93 -10.60 -22.39
CA GLY A 9 -4.09 -9.45 -22.04
C GLY A 9 -4.85 -8.47 -21.14
N LYS A 10 -4.10 -7.66 -20.40
CA LYS A 10 -4.66 -6.52 -19.66
C LYS A 10 -5.38 -5.59 -20.66
N GLU A 11 -6.57 -5.11 -20.27
CA GLU A 11 -7.32 -4.10 -21.04
C GLU A 11 -7.63 -4.52 -22.50
N GLN A 12 -7.71 -5.83 -22.76
CA GLN A 12 -7.92 -6.36 -24.11
C GLN A 12 -9.40 -6.42 -24.48
N ILE A 13 -9.77 -5.73 -25.57
CA ILE A 13 -11.08 -5.86 -26.20
C ILE A 13 -11.07 -7.11 -27.09
N CYS A 14 -11.87 -8.12 -26.73
CA CYS A 14 -11.91 -9.40 -27.44
C CYS A 14 -13.35 -9.84 -27.77
N ARG A 15 -13.49 -10.61 -28.85
CA ARG A 15 -14.74 -11.29 -29.20
C ARG A 15 -14.72 -12.69 -28.66
N LEU A 16 -15.67 -13.02 -27.79
CA LEU A 16 -15.75 -14.30 -27.10
C LEU A 16 -16.93 -15.13 -27.59
N LYS A 17 -16.73 -16.44 -27.67
CA LYS A 17 -17.82 -17.41 -27.78
C LYS A 17 -18.06 -18.01 -26.40
N ILE A 18 -19.18 -17.63 -25.79
CA ILE A 18 -19.60 -18.15 -24.50
C ILE A 18 -20.67 -19.24 -24.65
N ARG A 19 -20.76 -20.12 -23.65
CA ARG A 19 -21.79 -21.15 -23.54
C ARG A 19 -22.31 -21.18 -22.12
N ARG A 20 -23.59 -21.49 -21.95
CA ARG A 20 -24.14 -21.74 -20.62
C ARG A 20 -23.48 -22.98 -20.02
N MET A 21 -23.10 -22.91 -18.74
CA MET A 21 -22.57 -24.09 -18.04
C MET A 21 -23.67 -25.16 -17.91
N LYS A 22 -23.28 -26.44 -17.99
CA LYS A 22 -24.20 -27.56 -17.78
C LYS A 22 -24.76 -27.51 -16.36
N GLU A 23 -26.05 -27.81 -16.21
CA GLU A 23 -26.74 -27.73 -14.91
C GLU A 23 -26.07 -28.61 -13.85
N GLU A 24 -25.59 -29.79 -14.23
CA GLU A 24 -24.87 -30.71 -13.34
C GLU A 24 -23.61 -30.13 -12.69
N LEU A 25 -22.93 -29.19 -13.38
CA LEU A 25 -21.72 -28.52 -12.88
C LEU A 25 -22.03 -27.20 -12.16
N ALA A 26 -23.25 -26.69 -12.30
CA ALA A 26 -23.68 -25.42 -11.72
C ALA A 26 -24.52 -25.58 -10.44
N LYS A 27 -24.77 -26.82 -9.98
CA LYS A 27 -25.69 -27.14 -8.88
C LYS A 27 -25.36 -26.41 -7.57
N ASP A 28 -24.07 -26.22 -7.29
CA ASP A 28 -23.59 -25.61 -6.05
C ASP A 28 -23.17 -24.14 -6.22
N LEU A 29 -23.44 -23.55 -7.38
CA LEU A 29 -23.07 -22.16 -7.68
C LEU A 29 -24.27 -21.22 -7.49
N VAL A 30 -24.04 -20.12 -6.77
CA VAL A 30 -25.06 -19.11 -6.42
C VAL A 30 -25.67 -18.45 -7.66
N VAL A 31 -24.92 -18.38 -8.75
CA VAL A 31 -25.37 -17.87 -10.05
C VAL A 31 -25.08 -18.91 -11.13
N ARG A 32 -25.97 -19.05 -12.12
CA ARG A 32 -25.72 -19.96 -13.26
C ARG A 32 -24.63 -19.36 -14.16
N PRO A 33 -23.40 -19.91 -14.18
CA PRO A 33 -22.30 -19.22 -14.84
C PRO A 33 -22.29 -19.49 -16.35
N TRP A 34 -21.62 -18.59 -17.06
CA TRP A 34 -21.25 -18.77 -18.47
C TRP A 34 -19.80 -19.23 -18.57
N CYS A 35 -19.54 -20.17 -19.47
CA CYS A 35 -18.21 -20.65 -19.80
C CYS A 35 -17.69 -19.98 -21.07
N ILE A 36 -16.45 -19.48 -21.04
CA ILE A 36 -15.76 -19.03 -22.24
C ILE A 36 -15.26 -20.26 -23.00
N SER A 37 -15.88 -20.56 -24.14
CA SER A 37 -15.52 -21.71 -24.98
C SER A 37 -14.41 -21.40 -25.98
N GLN A 38 -14.34 -20.17 -26.47
CA GLN A 38 -13.35 -19.75 -27.47
C GLN A 38 -13.14 -18.23 -27.43
N VAL A 39 -11.90 -17.81 -27.64
CA VAL A 39 -11.58 -16.43 -28.05
C VAL A 39 -11.63 -16.40 -29.58
N VAL A 40 -12.64 -15.75 -30.14
CA VAL A 40 -12.90 -15.69 -31.59
C VAL A 40 -11.95 -14.70 -32.25
N LYS A 41 -11.80 -13.52 -31.64
CA LYS A 41 -10.84 -12.50 -32.03
C LYS A 41 -10.22 -11.93 -30.75
N ALA A 42 -8.89 -11.99 -30.67
CA ALA A 42 -8.14 -11.48 -29.52
C ALA A 42 -8.19 -9.94 -29.46
N HIS A 43 -8.22 -9.27 -30.62
CA HIS A 43 -8.30 -7.81 -30.72
C HIS A 43 -9.50 -7.44 -31.60
N GLU A 44 -10.62 -7.10 -30.96
CA GLU A 44 -11.85 -6.72 -31.64
C GLU A 44 -11.96 -5.20 -31.76
N ASP A 45 -12.37 -4.75 -32.93
CA ASP A 45 -12.61 -3.33 -33.19
C ASP A 45 -14.05 -3.03 -32.80
N CYS A 46 -14.26 -2.65 -31.53
CA CYS A 46 -15.56 -2.29 -30.98
C CYS A 46 -15.50 -0.87 -30.44
N PRO A 47 -15.99 0.13 -31.19
CA PRO A 47 -15.92 1.55 -30.80
C PRO A 47 -16.55 1.83 -29.44
N GLU A 48 -17.61 1.11 -29.08
CA GLU A 48 -18.30 1.28 -27.80
C GLU A 48 -17.43 0.83 -26.62
N LEU A 49 -16.76 -0.32 -26.74
CA LEU A 49 -15.83 -0.80 -25.72
C LEU A 49 -14.53 0.01 -25.73
N GLN A 50 -14.09 0.50 -26.89
CA GLN A 50 -12.94 1.39 -26.98
C GLN A 50 -13.22 2.70 -26.24
N ALA A 51 -14.40 3.31 -26.41
CA ALA A 51 -14.76 4.51 -25.67
C ALA A 51 -14.80 4.29 -24.15
N VAL A 52 -15.26 3.11 -23.69
CA VAL A 52 -15.20 2.74 -22.27
C VAL A 52 -13.75 2.57 -21.80
N LEU A 53 -12.89 1.95 -22.60
CA LEU A 53 -11.48 1.78 -22.27
C LEU A 53 -10.72 3.11 -22.25
N ASP A 54 -10.98 3.99 -23.22
CA ASP A 54 -10.40 5.34 -23.29
C ASP A 54 -10.82 6.17 -22.07
N GLU A 55 -12.09 6.08 -21.66
CA GLU A 55 -12.57 6.70 -20.41
C GLU A 55 -11.87 6.09 -19.20
N TYR A 56 -11.73 4.76 -19.16
CA TYR A 56 -11.00 4.05 -18.12
C TYR A 56 -9.52 4.44 -18.08
N HIS A 57 -8.88 4.86 -19.16
CA HIS A 57 -7.49 5.32 -19.16
C HIS A 57 -7.30 6.74 -18.64
N LYS A 58 -8.36 7.54 -18.55
CA LYS A 58 -8.24 8.90 -18.03
C LYS A 58 -7.73 8.88 -16.58
N PRO A 59 -6.67 9.63 -16.24
CA PRO A 59 -6.18 9.67 -14.88
C PRO A 59 -7.25 10.24 -13.95
N VAL A 60 -7.39 9.64 -12.78
CA VAL A 60 -8.28 10.15 -11.74
C VAL A 60 -7.40 10.87 -10.72
N VAL A 61 -7.47 12.21 -10.74
CA VAL A 61 -6.64 13.06 -9.89
C VAL A 61 -7.53 13.82 -8.91
N ILE A 62 -7.09 13.91 -7.66
CA ILE A 62 -7.70 14.70 -6.60
C ILE A 62 -6.72 15.80 -6.20
N GLN A 63 -7.18 17.05 -6.24
CA GLN A 63 -6.49 18.18 -5.62
C GLN A 63 -7.03 18.37 -4.19
N ASP A 64 -6.18 18.20 -3.19
CA ASP A 64 -6.48 18.46 -1.79
C ASP A 64 -5.62 19.60 -1.26
N GLN A 65 -6.22 20.54 -0.54
CA GLN A 65 -5.51 21.71 0.00
C GLN A 65 -4.44 21.35 1.04
N VAL A 66 -4.55 20.19 1.68
CA VAL A 66 -3.65 19.73 2.75
C VAL A 66 -2.77 18.58 2.25
N LEU A 67 -3.34 17.64 1.51
CA LEU A 67 -2.61 16.44 1.03
C LEU A 67 -1.96 16.63 -0.35
N GLY A 68 -2.12 17.80 -0.98
CA GLY A 68 -1.58 18.06 -2.32
C GLY A 68 -2.34 17.32 -3.42
N GLU A 69 -1.61 17.01 -4.49
CA GLU A 69 -2.11 16.24 -5.62
C GLU A 69 -2.04 14.74 -5.32
N LEU A 70 -3.14 14.04 -5.56
CA LEU A 70 -3.26 12.59 -5.38
C LEU A 70 -3.77 11.95 -6.67
N THR A 71 -3.04 10.99 -7.22
CA THR A 71 -3.41 10.28 -8.45
C THR A 71 -3.78 8.83 -8.15
N LEU A 72 -4.92 8.39 -8.67
CA LEU A 72 -5.38 7.00 -8.48
C LEU A 72 -4.56 6.04 -9.35
N ASP A 73 -3.88 5.12 -8.69
CA ASP A 73 -3.47 3.86 -9.28
C ASP A 73 -4.65 2.87 -9.24
N LYS A 74 -5.15 2.52 -10.43
CA LYS A 74 -6.33 1.65 -10.60
C LYS A 74 -5.99 0.16 -10.48
N ASP A 75 -4.71 -0.21 -10.56
CA ASP A 75 -4.28 -1.59 -10.39
C ASP A 75 -4.24 -1.96 -8.90
N TYR A 76 -3.96 -0.97 -8.05
CA TYR A 76 -3.82 -1.15 -6.60
C TYR A 76 -4.98 -0.58 -5.78
N ASP A 77 -5.97 0.06 -6.42
CA ASP A 77 -7.06 0.77 -5.73
C ASP A 77 -6.53 1.81 -4.72
N THR A 78 -5.47 2.54 -5.08
CA THR A 78 -4.75 3.43 -4.16
C THR A 78 -4.53 4.79 -4.78
N PHE A 79 -4.83 5.86 -4.05
CA PHE A 79 -4.36 7.20 -4.44
C PHE A 79 -2.95 7.43 -3.93
N GLU A 80 -2.04 7.79 -4.83
CA GLU A 80 -0.64 8.08 -4.53
C GLU A 80 -0.35 9.57 -4.62
N GLY A 81 0.51 10.07 -3.75
CA GLY A 81 1.06 11.42 -3.80
C GLY A 81 2.14 11.62 -2.76
N GLU A 82 2.48 12.88 -2.47
CA GLU A 82 3.54 13.23 -1.53
C GLU A 82 3.04 14.29 -0.55
N ILE A 83 3.41 14.16 0.72
CA ILE A 83 3.06 15.09 1.80
C ILE A 83 4.28 15.53 2.58
N GLN A 84 4.20 16.72 3.17
CA GLN A 84 5.15 17.19 4.18
C GLN A 84 4.81 16.57 5.53
N TRP A 85 5.58 15.58 5.98
CA TRP A 85 5.45 14.97 7.29
C TRP A 85 6.61 15.41 8.19
N CYS A 86 6.32 16.16 9.25
CA CYS A 86 7.34 16.74 10.15
C CYS A 86 8.44 17.52 9.41
N GLY A 87 8.08 18.20 8.31
CA GLY A 87 9.01 18.98 7.46
C GLY A 87 9.88 18.16 6.50
N LYS A 88 9.55 16.89 6.27
CA LYS A 88 10.19 16.03 5.26
C LYS A 88 9.17 15.53 4.25
N ASP A 89 9.63 15.30 3.03
CA ASP A 89 8.83 14.66 1.98
C ASP A 89 8.61 13.19 2.31
N VAL A 90 7.34 12.77 2.34
CA VAL A 90 6.91 11.39 2.59
C VAL A 90 5.90 10.97 1.55
N SER A 91 6.11 9.79 0.97
CA SER A 91 5.16 9.21 0.02
C SER A 91 3.87 8.83 0.75
N LEU A 92 2.72 9.24 0.22
CA LEU A 92 1.40 8.98 0.78
C LEU A 92 0.59 8.08 -0.16
N SER A 93 0.15 6.96 0.38
CA SER A 93 -0.73 6.00 -0.27
C SER A 93 -2.08 5.96 0.45
N LEU A 94 -3.18 6.17 -0.26
CA LEU A 94 -4.54 6.06 0.30
C LEU A 94 -5.26 4.85 -0.29
N GLU A 95 -5.33 3.77 0.47
CA GLU A 95 -6.04 2.55 0.07
C GLU A 95 -7.56 2.78 0.10
N VAL A 96 -8.16 2.67 -1.08
CA VAL A 96 -9.56 2.98 -1.33
C VAL A 96 -10.27 1.83 -2.04
N ASN A 97 -11.51 2.06 -2.45
CA ASN A 97 -12.17 1.28 -3.49
C ASN A 97 -12.37 2.25 -4.67
N ALA A 98 -11.77 1.97 -5.84
CA ALA A 98 -11.82 2.87 -7.00
C ALA A 98 -13.24 3.15 -7.51
N GLU A 99 -14.21 2.27 -7.21
CA GLU A 99 -15.61 2.47 -7.62
C GLU A 99 -16.43 3.22 -6.55
N SER A 100 -15.86 3.49 -5.36
CA SER A 100 -16.57 4.05 -4.22
C SER A 100 -16.00 5.39 -3.77
N LYS A 101 -16.55 6.50 -4.30
CA LYS A 101 -16.22 7.86 -3.86
C LYS A 101 -16.29 8.08 -2.33
N PRO A 102 -17.25 7.49 -1.58
CA PRO A 102 -17.25 7.59 -0.12
C PRO A 102 -16.01 6.99 0.54
N SER A 103 -15.39 5.96 -0.05
CA SER A 103 -14.12 5.42 0.46
C SER A 103 -12.97 6.42 0.31
N TRP A 104 -12.94 7.18 -0.80
CA TRP A 104 -11.94 8.20 -1.08
C TRP A 104 -11.99 9.33 -0.04
N THR A 105 -13.22 9.82 0.22
CA THR A 105 -13.44 10.86 1.23
C THR A 105 -12.99 10.39 2.62
N ARG A 106 -13.27 9.14 2.99
CA ARG A 106 -12.87 8.58 4.28
C ARG A 106 -11.36 8.44 4.41
N ALA A 107 -10.67 7.89 3.40
CA ALA A 107 -9.22 7.75 3.41
C ALA A 107 -8.51 9.11 3.51
N ARG A 108 -8.93 10.10 2.68
CA ARG A 108 -8.44 11.48 2.76
C ARG A 108 -8.69 12.12 4.13
N SER A 109 -9.87 11.90 4.71
CA SER A 109 -10.18 12.43 6.04
C SER A 109 -9.28 11.81 7.12
N ALA A 110 -8.99 10.51 7.02
CA ALA A 110 -8.10 9.83 7.93
C ALA A 110 -6.65 10.34 7.81
N ALA A 111 -6.11 10.44 6.59
CA ALA A 111 -4.77 10.95 6.35
C ALA A 111 -4.61 12.40 6.85
N LYS A 112 -5.59 13.27 6.61
CA LYS A 112 -5.58 14.64 7.15
C LYS A 112 -5.58 14.69 8.68
N LYS A 113 -6.25 13.76 9.35
CA LYS A 113 -6.22 13.68 10.82
C LYS A 113 -4.87 13.23 11.34
N LEU A 114 -4.21 12.29 10.68
CA LEU A 114 -2.83 11.90 11.02
C LEU A 114 -1.88 13.08 10.83
N LEU A 115 -1.99 13.75 9.69
CA LEU A 115 -1.12 14.86 9.33
C LEU A 115 -1.28 16.09 10.24
N ALA A 116 -2.51 16.37 10.71
CA ALA A 116 -2.78 17.48 11.62
C ALA A 116 -2.01 17.37 12.95
N ASP A 117 -1.76 16.14 13.42
CA ASP A 117 -1.02 15.85 14.64
C ASP A 117 0.30 15.10 14.33
N CYS A 118 0.90 15.36 13.16
CA CYS A 118 2.02 14.55 12.65
C CYS A 118 3.20 14.48 13.63
N ASP A 119 3.62 15.58 14.27
CA ASP A 119 4.71 15.58 15.24
C ASP A 119 4.48 14.60 16.41
N THR A 120 3.24 14.52 16.89
CA THR A 120 2.87 13.63 18.01
C THR A 120 2.85 12.19 17.56
N TRP A 121 2.25 11.92 16.39
CA TRP A 121 2.21 10.58 15.80
C TRP A 121 3.60 10.07 15.47
N ASP A 122 4.42 10.90 14.85
CA ASP A 122 5.77 10.60 14.44
C ASP A 122 6.66 10.26 15.64
N LYS A 123 6.64 11.09 16.68
CA LYS A 123 7.35 10.81 17.93
C LYS A 123 6.90 9.47 18.53
N ALA A 124 5.59 9.24 18.64
CA ALA A 124 5.06 8.01 19.22
C ALA A 124 5.42 6.76 18.39
N MET A 125 5.40 6.87 17.05
CA MET A 125 5.82 5.79 16.15
C MET A 125 7.30 5.46 16.33
N ARG A 126 8.15 6.48 16.41
CA ARG A 126 9.60 6.30 16.59
C ARG A 126 9.95 5.71 17.96
N GLU A 127 9.27 6.17 19.02
CA GLU A 127 9.41 5.59 20.37
C GLU A 127 8.95 4.14 20.42
N LEU A 128 7.83 3.79 19.78
CA LEU A 128 7.36 2.41 19.71
C LEU A 128 8.34 1.52 18.93
N ALA A 129 8.81 1.99 17.78
CA ALA A 129 9.79 1.27 16.97
C ALA A 129 11.08 1.02 17.76
N ALA A 130 11.61 2.04 18.42
CA ALA A 130 12.79 1.91 19.24
C ALA A 130 12.60 0.89 20.36
N LYS A 131 11.49 0.99 21.12
CA LYS A 131 11.19 0.05 22.19
C LYS A 131 11.09 -1.40 21.71
N ASN A 132 10.51 -1.62 20.54
CA ASN A 132 10.32 -2.97 19.99
C ASN A 132 11.60 -3.55 19.36
N LEU A 133 12.47 -2.70 18.79
CA LEU A 133 13.51 -3.15 17.87
C LEU A 133 14.94 -2.87 18.37
N THR A 134 15.15 -2.19 19.49
CA THR A 134 16.49 -1.88 20.00
C THR A 134 17.31 -3.14 20.32
N GLU A 135 16.69 -4.16 20.93
CA GLU A 135 17.37 -5.43 21.19
C GLU A 135 17.79 -6.10 19.87
N LEU A 136 16.89 -6.12 18.88
CA LEU A 136 17.18 -6.67 17.55
C LEU A 136 18.29 -5.89 16.84
N ALA A 137 18.29 -4.56 16.94
CA ALA A 137 19.32 -3.70 16.36
C ALA A 137 20.71 -4.03 16.93
N ASN A 138 20.82 -4.21 18.25
CA ASN A 138 22.09 -4.61 18.87
C ASN A 138 22.51 -6.04 18.49
N ASN A 139 21.55 -6.96 18.33
CA ASN A 139 21.83 -8.31 17.84
C ASN A 139 22.38 -8.29 16.40
N TRP A 140 21.87 -7.42 15.53
CA TRP A 140 22.39 -7.22 14.18
C TRP A 140 23.78 -6.60 14.22
N LEU A 141 23.96 -5.54 15.03
CA LEU A 141 25.25 -4.90 15.22
C LEU A 141 26.33 -5.89 15.69
N SER A 142 25.99 -6.85 16.56
CA SER A 142 26.93 -7.88 17.02
C SER A 142 27.36 -8.89 15.94
N GLN A 143 26.61 -8.98 14.85
CA GLN A 143 26.89 -9.88 13.73
C GLN A 143 27.66 -9.17 12.60
N ASP A 144 27.71 -7.84 12.63
CA ASP A 144 28.44 -7.02 11.67
C ASP A 144 29.90 -6.87 12.12
N GLU A 145 30.75 -7.83 11.71
CA GLU A 145 32.18 -7.82 12.04
C GLU A 145 32.95 -6.64 11.42
N GLU A 146 32.39 -5.98 10.40
CA GLU A 146 32.98 -4.78 9.78
C GLU A 146 32.63 -3.50 10.54
N ASN A 147 31.63 -3.55 11.43
CA ASN A 147 31.26 -2.42 12.26
C ASN A 147 32.29 -2.18 13.37
N PRO A 148 32.87 -0.97 13.49
CA PRO A 148 33.78 -0.67 14.59
C PRO A 148 33.09 -0.55 15.95
N ARG A 149 31.74 -0.55 15.99
CA ARG A 149 30.96 -0.37 17.21
C ARG A 149 30.62 -1.72 17.84
N ASP A 150 31.05 -1.91 19.09
CA ASP A 150 30.77 -3.09 19.88
C ASP A 150 29.53 -2.88 20.78
N PRO A 151 28.44 -3.65 20.59
CA PRO A 151 27.22 -3.50 21.38
C PRO A 151 27.38 -3.87 22.86
N GLU A 152 28.42 -4.62 23.27
CA GLU A 152 28.67 -4.90 24.69
C GLU A 152 29.16 -3.66 25.45
N THR A 153 29.87 -2.76 24.77
CA THR A 153 30.49 -1.57 25.38
C THR A 153 29.82 -0.25 24.99
N ASP A 154 29.25 -0.18 23.79
CA ASP A 154 28.50 0.96 23.24
C ASP A 154 27.25 0.48 22.49
N PRO A 155 26.20 0.00 23.19
CA PRO A 155 24.97 -0.44 22.55
C PRO A 155 24.18 0.72 21.94
N ILE A 156 23.49 0.43 20.83
CA ILE A 156 22.43 1.29 20.31
C ILE A 156 21.34 1.39 21.38
N THR A 157 21.06 2.62 21.83
CA THR A 157 20.00 2.88 22.81
C THR A 157 18.66 3.14 22.11
N GLU A 158 17.54 2.97 22.82
CA GLU A 158 16.21 3.31 22.27
C GLU A 158 16.16 4.78 21.79
N GLY A 159 16.75 5.69 22.56
CA GLY A 159 16.80 7.12 22.19
C GLY A 159 17.68 7.40 20.97
N GLU A 160 18.71 6.58 20.72
CA GLU A 160 19.47 6.66 19.49
C GLU A 160 18.67 6.13 18.30
N LEU A 161 18.12 4.92 18.42
CA LEU A 161 17.34 4.28 17.36
C LEU A 161 16.16 5.17 16.94
N ALA A 162 15.41 5.73 17.90
CA ALA A 162 14.30 6.65 17.63
C ALA A 162 14.73 7.95 16.91
N ARG A 163 15.99 8.37 17.03
CA ARG A 163 16.51 9.55 16.31
C ARG A 163 17.03 9.20 14.93
N ARG A 164 17.54 7.99 14.73
CA ARG A 164 18.13 7.54 13.46
C ARG A 164 17.06 7.16 12.43
N ILE A 165 15.91 6.65 12.87
CA ILE A 165 14.84 6.31 11.94
C ILE A 165 14.07 7.54 11.44
N SER A 166 13.70 7.53 10.15
CA SER A 166 12.95 8.61 9.50
C SER A 166 11.86 8.04 8.59
N MET A 167 10.64 8.56 8.69
CA MET A 167 9.53 8.08 7.85
C MET A 167 9.82 8.35 6.37
N THR A 168 9.53 7.36 5.52
CA THR A 168 9.69 7.42 4.06
C THR A 168 8.35 7.28 3.36
N SER A 169 7.43 6.49 3.91
CA SER A 169 6.08 6.34 3.36
C SER A 169 5.02 6.10 4.42
N LEU A 170 3.79 6.48 4.09
CA LEU A 170 2.59 6.30 4.90
C LEU A 170 1.45 5.77 4.03
N SER A 171 0.93 4.59 4.35
CA SER A 171 -0.32 4.07 3.77
C SER A 171 -1.48 4.27 4.76
N VAL A 172 -2.62 4.74 4.27
CA VAL A 172 -3.83 4.95 5.07
C VAL A 172 -5.06 4.37 4.37
N THR A 173 -5.75 3.48 5.07
CA THR A 173 -6.98 2.86 4.57
C THR A 173 -8.21 3.74 4.78
N SER A 174 -9.26 3.53 3.98
CA SER A 174 -10.58 4.16 4.21
C SER A 174 -11.24 3.82 5.57
N GLY A 175 -10.70 2.84 6.30
CA GLY A 175 -11.10 2.50 7.68
C GLY A 175 -10.32 3.26 8.76
N GLY A 176 -9.28 4.01 8.39
CA GLY A 176 -8.42 4.75 9.31
C GLY A 176 -7.33 3.91 9.98
N SER A 177 -7.10 2.68 9.52
CA SER A 177 -5.85 1.95 9.78
C SER A 177 -4.75 2.52 8.91
N PHE A 178 -3.52 2.49 9.41
CA PHE A 178 -2.35 2.95 8.69
C PHE A 178 -1.14 2.05 8.94
N THR A 179 -0.21 2.10 7.97
CA THR A 179 1.13 1.53 8.05
C THR A 179 2.11 2.63 7.68
N ALA A 180 3.15 2.82 8.49
CA ALA A 180 4.22 3.76 8.21
C ALA A 180 5.54 3.02 8.06
N TRP A 181 6.30 3.34 7.03
CA TRP A 181 7.64 2.80 6.81
C TRP A 181 8.67 3.85 7.14
N PHE A 182 9.76 3.41 7.76
CA PHE A 182 10.88 4.23 8.16
C PHE A 182 12.16 3.65 7.58
N ASP A 183 12.97 4.52 7.00
CA ASP A 183 14.38 4.26 6.80
C ASP A 183 15.07 4.17 8.17
N CYS A 184 16.07 3.30 8.28
CA CYS A 184 16.75 3.03 9.54
C CYS A 184 18.27 3.25 9.50
N ASP A 185 18.76 4.07 8.55
CA ASP A 185 20.17 4.49 8.50
C ASP A 185 21.13 3.28 8.57
N GLU A 186 20.83 2.27 7.75
CA GLU A 186 21.59 1.01 7.62
C GLU A 186 21.64 0.11 8.87
N ILE A 187 20.85 0.39 9.92
CA ILE A 187 20.80 -0.47 11.12
C ILE A 187 20.24 -1.86 10.79
N PHE A 188 19.22 -1.92 9.92
CA PHE A 188 18.66 -3.15 9.40
C PHE A 188 18.87 -3.19 7.88
N THR A 189 20.07 -3.59 7.45
CA THR A 189 20.42 -3.71 6.03
C THR A 189 19.34 -4.47 5.24
N ASP A 190 18.97 -3.94 4.08
CA ASP A 190 17.92 -4.45 3.19
C ASP A 190 16.49 -4.51 3.79
N HIS A 191 16.24 -3.94 4.98
CA HIS A 191 14.92 -3.93 5.60
C HIS A 191 14.48 -2.51 5.99
N ALA A 192 13.17 -2.26 5.89
CA ALA A 192 12.54 -1.07 6.44
C ALA A 192 11.95 -1.35 7.83
N VAL A 193 11.92 -0.34 8.68
CA VAL A 193 11.15 -0.40 9.93
C VAL A 193 9.70 -0.06 9.62
N THR A 194 8.76 -0.92 10.02
CA THR A 194 7.32 -0.73 9.79
C THR A 194 6.58 -0.54 11.10
N VAL A 195 5.69 0.44 11.13
CA VAL A 195 4.82 0.71 12.28
C VAL A 195 3.36 0.63 11.87
N TYR A 196 2.60 -0.19 12.58
CA TYR A 196 1.18 -0.43 12.34
C TYR A 196 0.31 0.29 13.37
N GLY A 197 -0.78 0.91 12.90
CA GLY A 197 -1.69 1.59 13.79
C GLY A 197 -3.07 1.85 13.20
N SER A 198 -3.91 2.53 13.98
CA SER A 198 -5.15 3.12 13.49
C SER A 198 -5.52 4.34 14.30
N LEU A 199 -6.24 5.27 13.69
CA LEU A 199 -6.78 6.45 14.39
C LEU A 199 -7.66 6.08 15.59
N LYS A 200 -8.34 4.92 15.53
CA LYS A 200 -9.26 4.48 16.59
C LYS A 200 -8.56 3.82 17.77
N LYS A 201 -7.55 2.98 17.51
CA LYS A 201 -6.90 2.15 18.54
C LYS A 201 -5.50 2.64 18.92
N GLY A 202 -4.97 3.65 18.24
CA GLY A 202 -3.58 4.06 18.39
C GLY A 202 -2.61 3.12 17.67
N LEU A 203 -1.35 3.21 18.07
CA LEU A 203 -0.28 2.34 17.58
C LEU A 203 -0.44 0.91 18.12
N LYS A 204 -0.05 -0.07 17.31
CA LYS A 204 -0.20 -1.49 17.63
C LYS A 204 1.15 -2.19 17.82
N THR A 205 2.02 -2.13 16.83
CA THR A 205 3.33 -2.80 16.84
C THR A 205 4.25 -2.16 15.83
N ALA A 206 5.55 -2.37 16.03
CA ALA A 206 6.59 -2.10 15.05
C ALA A 206 7.40 -3.37 14.76
N ASN A 207 7.78 -3.57 13.49
CA ASN A 207 8.53 -4.72 12.98
C ASN A 207 9.60 -4.25 11.95
N ILE A 208 10.37 -5.19 11.41
CA ILE A 208 11.16 -4.98 10.20
C ILE A 208 10.53 -5.76 9.03
N GLU A 209 10.57 -5.20 7.83
CA GLU A 209 10.05 -5.81 6.59
C GLU A 209 11.01 -5.56 5.42
N GLY A 210 11.23 -6.59 4.62
CA GLY A 210 12.19 -6.64 3.52
C GLY A 210 12.32 -8.05 2.99
#